data_AF-A0A7C1T149-F1
#
_entry.id   AF-A0A7C1T149-F1
#
_cell.length_a   1.000
_cell.length_b   1.000
_cell.length_c   1.000
_cell.angle_alpha   90.00
_cell.angle_beta   90.00
_cell.angle_gamma   90.00
#
_symmetry.space_group_name_H-M   'P 1'
#
loop_
_entity.id
_entity.type
_entity.pdbx_description
1 polymer ?
#
loop_
_entity_poly.entity_id
_entity_poly.type
_entity_poly.pdbx_seq_one_letter_code
_entity_poly.pdbx_strand_id
1 'polypeptide(L)'
;MSEVAQPSVSRRAVFLVGGYERNDAAGFFRRIGREMERFCKCWSVEATLGVPVEAADASATTAVADYRGPDGVCRSEITFLSFDDIVKHDGARPFVSRLLAYLIAFFDYVVSGTMFRFFATNWRFALYFLYPLVMLGLFVWFGTITYRLVHWIELPGGPLLPGLAGLAVTYALGR
;
A
#
# COMPACT_ATOMS: atom_id res chain seq x y z
N MET A 1 11.81 33.64 -37.56
CA MET A 1 11.86 34.02 -36.14
C MET A 1 10.70 33.32 -35.47
N SER A 2 10.95 32.15 -34.86
CA SER A 2 9.89 31.39 -34.19
C SER A 2 9.50 32.13 -32.92
N GLU A 3 8.21 32.41 -32.80
CA GLU A 3 7.57 32.93 -31.60
C GLU A 3 7.86 31.95 -30.46
N VAL A 4 8.80 32.33 -29.58
CA VAL A 4 9.07 31.57 -28.35
C VAL A 4 7.82 31.76 -27.49
N ALA A 5 6.87 30.83 -27.62
CA ALA A 5 5.72 30.77 -26.73
C ALA A 5 6.27 30.76 -25.30
N GLN A 6 5.92 31.78 -24.52
CA GLN A 6 6.34 31.80 -23.13
C GLN A 6 5.84 30.51 -22.46
N PRO A 7 6.69 29.81 -21.67
CA PRO A 7 6.22 28.68 -20.90
C PRO A 7 5.04 29.16 -20.06
N SER A 8 3.87 28.53 -20.24
CA SER A 8 2.65 28.88 -19.50
C SER A 8 2.84 28.74 -17.99
N VAL A 9 3.85 27.98 -17.55
CA VAL A 9 4.26 27.80 -16.16
C VAL A 9 5.79 27.76 -16.05
N SER A 10 6.39 28.77 -15.43
CA SER A 10 7.85 28.83 -15.17
C SER A 10 8.26 28.21 -13.83
N ARG A 11 7.32 28.10 -12.89
CA ARG A 11 7.51 27.49 -11.56
C ARG A 11 6.29 26.68 -11.16
N ARG A 12 6.52 25.48 -10.63
CA ARG A 12 5.48 24.56 -10.18
C ARG A 12 5.86 23.93 -8.85
N ALA A 13 4.88 23.78 -7.95
CA ALA A 13 5.00 22.91 -6.78
C ALA A 13 4.12 21.67 -7.01
N VAL A 14 4.64 20.49 -6.66
CA VAL A 14 3.96 19.20 -6.81
C VAL A 14 4.02 18.47 -5.49
N PHE A 15 2.86 18.28 -4.88
CA PHE A 15 2.73 17.48 -3.67
C PHE A 15 2.17 16.12 -4.05
N LEU A 16 2.96 15.07 -3.84
CA LEU A 16 2.54 13.69 -3.97
C LEU A 16 2.24 13.14 -2.59
N VAL A 17 0.96 12.94 -2.31
CA VAL A 17 0.48 12.28 -1.09
C VAL A 17 0.33 10.80 -1.41
N GLY A 18 1.26 9.99 -0.88
CA GLY A 18 1.24 8.54 -1.07
C GLY A 18 -0.03 7.90 -0.49
N GLY A 19 -0.41 6.73 -1.01
CA GLY A 19 -1.42 5.90 -0.35
C GLY A 19 -0.89 5.25 0.92
N TYR A 20 -1.73 4.47 1.59
CA TYR A 20 -1.30 3.59 2.69
C TYR A 20 -0.54 2.38 2.12
N GLU A 21 0.70 2.62 1.69
CA GLU A 21 1.59 1.63 1.08
C GLU A 21 3.03 1.81 1.57
N ARG A 22 3.82 0.73 1.53
CA ARG A 22 5.26 0.84 1.80
C ARG A 22 5.94 1.51 0.62
N ASN A 23 6.41 2.72 0.82
CA ASN A 23 7.13 3.47 -0.20
C ASN A 23 8.03 4.51 0.48
N ASP A 24 9.31 4.18 0.61
CA ASP A 24 10.27 5.14 1.16
C ASP A 24 10.60 6.25 0.15
N ALA A 25 10.89 7.44 0.67
CA ALA A 25 11.18 8.60 -0.17
C ALA A 25 12.38 8.35 -1.10
N ALA A 26 13.40 7.62 -0.64
CA ALA A 26 14.57 7.28 -1.43
C ALA A 26 14.22 6.41 -2.65
N GLY A 27 13.37 5.39 -2.46
CA GLY A 27 12.83 4.55 -3.53
C GLY A 27 11.99 5.33 -4.51
N PHE A 28 11.12 6.20 -4.00
CA PHE A 28 10.31 7.11 -4.81
C PHE A 28 11.18 7.99 -5.72
N PHE A 29 12.13 8.75 -5.18
CA PHE A 29 12.95 9.67 -6.00
C PHE A 29 13.92 8.93 -6.93
N ARG A 30 14.40 7.75 -6.55
CA ARG A 30 15.16 6.87 -7.47
C ARG A 30 14.32 6.45 -8.68
N ARG A 31 13.04 6.16 -8.48
CA ARG A 31 12.11 5.87 -9.58
C ARG A 31 11.85 7.11 -10.43
N ILE A 32 11.62 8.28 -9.82
CA ILE A 32 11.45 9.54 -10.55
C ILE A 32 12.67 9.84 -11.43
N GLY A 33 13.90 9.70 -10.89
CA GLY A 33 15.13 9.88 -11.67
C GLY A 33 15.18 8.99 -12.92
N ARG A 34 14.90 7.69 -12.76
CA ARG A 34 14.87 6.74 -13.88
C ARG A 34 13.78 7.05 -14.91
N GLU A 35 12.57 7.42 -14.47
CA GLU A 35 11.50 7.79 -15.41
C GLU A 35 11.78 9.13 -16.09
N MET A 36 12.47 10.05 -15.43
CA MET A 36 12.92 11.31 -16.03
C MET A 36 13.96 11.07 -17.12
N GLU A 37 14.90 10.14 -16.97
CA GLU A 37 15.81 9.76 -18.06
C GLU A 37 15.05 9.25 -19.30
N ARG A 38 13.99 8.48 -19.09
CA ARG A 38 13.12 8.00 -20.19
C ARG A 38 12.33 9.15 -20.80
N PHE A 39 11.84 10.07 -19.99
CA PHE A 39 11.16 11.29 -20.43
C PHE A 39 12.08 12.14 -21.33
N CYS A 40 13.31 12.41 -20.89
CA CYS A 40 14.30 13.16 -21.68
C CYS A 40 14.55 12.52 -23.05
N LYS A 41 14.70 11.18 -23.09
CA LYS A 41 14.89 10.43 -24.35
C LYS A 41 13.65 10.46 -25.25
N CYS A 42 12.47 10.20 -24.67
CA CYS A 42 11.22 10.11 -25.42
C CYS A 42 10.85 11.44 -26.08
N TRP A 43 11.09 12.55 -25.38
CA TRP A 43 10.70 13.88 -25.83
C TRP A 43 11.85 14.71 -26.39
N SER A 44 13.08 14.19 -26.33
CA SER A 44 14.29 14.92 -26.75
C SER A 44 14.43 16.27 -26.05
N VAL A 45 14.23 16.25 -24.72
CA VAL A 45 14.30 17.43 -23.83
C VAL A 45 15.35 17.23 -22.75
N GLU A 46 15.72 18.32 -22.08
CA GLU A 46 16.63 18.29 -20.93
C GLU A 46 15.84 18.43 -19.64
N ALA A 47 16.07 17.51 -18.70
CA ALA A 47 15.58 17.65 -17.33
C ALA A 47 16.58 17.04 -16.36
N THR A 48 16.76 17.70 -15.21
CA THR A 48 17.61 17.23 -14.12
C THR A 48 16.82 17.22 -12.82
N LEU A 49 17.11 16.24 -11.96
CA LEU A 49 16.53 16.11 -10.63
C LEU A 49 17.65 16.34 -9.63
N GLY A 50 17.47 17.33 -8.77
CA GLY A 50 18.34 17.63 -7.67
C GLY A 50 18.33 16.54 -6.60
N VAL A 51 19.28 16.62 -5.68
CA VAL A 51 19.36 15.71 -4.54
C VAL A 51 18.09 15.90 -3.68
N PRO A 52 17.34 14.83 -3.37
CA PRO A 52 16.20 14.92 -2.48
C PRO A 52 16.63 15.36 -1.08
N VAL A 53 15.92 16.32 -0.50
CA VAL A 53 16.15 16.86 0.83
C VAL A 53 14.93 16.59 1.69
N GLU A 54 15.13 16.03 2.88
CA GLU A 54 14.06 15.82 3.85
C GLU A 54 13.50 17.15 4.33
N ALA A 55 12.18 17.19 4.48
CA ALA A 55 11.42 18.32 5.00
C ALA A 55 10.46 17.81 6.09
N ALA A 56 10.03 18.69 6.99
CA ALA A 56 9.01 18.41 8.01
C ALA A 56 9.24 17.08 8.76
N ASP A 57 10.27 17.03 9.61
CA ASP A 57 10.57 15.91 10.51
C ASP A 57 10.59 14.53 9.83
N ALA A 58 11.20 14.45 8.63
CA ALA A 58 11.34 13.25 7.81
C ALA A 58 10.03 12.64 7.24
N SER A 59 8.87 13.28 7.46
CA SER A 59 7.61 12.86 6.86
C SER A 59 7.50 13.23 5.37
N ALA A 60 8.21 14.28 4.96
CA ALA A 60 8.24 14.74 3.58
C ALA A 60 9.67 14.76 3.03
N THR A 61 9.80 14.59 1.72
CA THR A 61 11.09 14.77 1.04
C THR A 61 10.84 15.52 -0.25
N THR A 62 11.65 16.54 -0.52
CA THR A 62 11.50 17.40 -1.69
C THR A 62 12.74 17.31 -2.58
N ALA A 63 12.54 17.16 -3.87
CA ALA A 63 13.58 17.33 -4.87
C ALA A 63 13.16 18.38 -5.90
N VAL A 64 14.10 19.21 -6.31
CA VAL A 64 13.90 20.18 -7.38
C VAL A 64 14.15 19.49 -8.71
N ALA A 65 13.22 19.60 -9.66
CA ALA A 65 13.42 19.22 -11.04
C ALA A 65 13.49 20.47 -11.93
N ASP A 66 14.60 20.66 -12.64
CA ASP A 66 14.77 21.74 -13.60
C ASP A 66 14.61 21.18 -15.02
N TYR A 67 13.67 21.73 -15.79
CA TYR A 67 13.34 21.33 -17.17
C TYR A 67 13.73 22.44 -18.15
N ARG A 68 14.26 22.04 -19.31
CA ARG A 68 14.48 22.89 -20.49
C ARG A 68 14.06 22.14 -21.75
N GLY A 69 13.21 22.77 -22.55
CA GLY A 69 12.80 22.20 -23.84
C GLY A 69 12.19 23.25 -24.77
N PRO A 70 11.57 22.80 -25.88
CA PRO A 70 10.98 23.68 -26.89
C PRO A 70 9.90 24.61 -26.32
N ASP A 71 9.21 24.16 -25.27
CA ASP A 71 8.13 24.90 -24.62
C ASP A 71 8.62 25.86 -23.52
N GLY A 72 9.95 26.01 -23.38
CA GLY A 72 10.58 26.92 -22.42
C GLY A 72 11.26 26.21 -21.24
N VAL A 73 11.35 26.92 -20.12
CA VAL A 73 12.04 26.48 -18.89
C VAL A 73 11.04 26.42 -17.75
N CYS A 74 11.09 25.34 -16.97
CA CYS A 74 10.24 25.18 -15.79
C CYS A 74 11.05 24.61 -14.63
N ARG A 75 10.91 25.22 -13.45
CA ARG A 75 11.41 24.68 -12.18
C ARG A 75 10.27 24.06 -11.40
N SER A 76 10.35 22.76 -11.12
CA SER A 76 9.35 22.02 -10.34
C SER A 76 9.91 21.61 -8.98
N GLU A 77 9.24 21.96 -7.91
CA GLU A 77 9.49 21.41 -6.58
C GLU A 77 8.59 20.21 -6.38
N ILE A 78 9.18 19.01 -6.33
CA ILE A 78 8.46 17.76 -6.17
C ILE A 78 8.61 17.32 -4.72
N THR A 79 7.56 17.45 -3.94
CA THR A 79 7.47 17.02 -2.55
C THR A 79 6.69 15.73 -2.46
N PHE A 80 7.30 14.70 -1.89
CA PHE A 80 6.68 13.42 -1.59
C PHE A 80 6.39 13.35 -0.09
N LEU A 81 5.13 13.12 0.28
CA LEU A 81 4.71 12.81 1.64
C LEU A 81 4.74 11.29 1.82
N SER A 82 5.64 10.83 2.67
CA SER A 82 5.87 9.43 3.01
C SER A 82 5.06 9.06 4.25
N PHE A 83 4.28 7.98 4.14
CA PHE A 83 3.63 7.32 5.29
C PHE A 83 4.33 6.02 5.66
N ASP A 84 5.54 5.79 5.15
CA ASP A 84 6.27 4.53 5.31
C ASP A 84 6.56 4.20 6.78
N ASP A 85 6.79 5.21 7.62
CA ASP A 85 6.94 5.08 9.07
C ASP A 85 5.66 4.55 9.74
N ILE A 86 4.50 5.12 9.42
CA ILE A 86 3.19 4.70 9.91
C ILE A 86 2.90 3.27 9.45
N VAL A 87 3.10 2.98 8.16
CA VAL A 87 2.86 1.65 7.58
C VAL A 87 3.80 0.60 8.19
N LYS A 88 5.08 0.94 8.44
CA LYS A 88 6.03 0.06 9.15
C LYS A 88 5.61 -0.18 10.59
N HIS A 89 5.22 0.87 11.30
CA HIS A 89 4.77 0.79 12.69
C HIS A 89 3.53 -0.10 12.83
N ASP A 90 2.51 0.12 12.01
CA ASP A 90 1.29 -0.68 12.00
C ASP A 90 1.56 -2.13 11.57
N GLY A 91 2.44 -2.32 10.57
CA GLY A 91 2.86 -3.63 10.11
C GLY A 91 3.63 -4.45 11.17
N ALA A 92 4.34 -3.78 12.07
CA ALA A 92 5.11 -4.41 13.16
C ALA A 92 4.25 -4.85 14.35
N ARG A 93 2.96 -4.47 14.39
CA ARG A 93 2.06 -4.86 15.47
C ARG A 93 1.84 -6.38 15.50
N PRO A 94 1.61 -6.98 16.69
CA PRO A 94 1.29 -8.40 16.81
C PRO A 94 0.13 -8.80 15.89
N PHE A 95 0.22 -10.00 15.32
CA PHE A 95 -0.79 -10.53 14.40
C PHE A 95 -2.21 -10.43 14.99
N VAL A 96 -2.39 -10.81 16.25
CA VAL A 96 -3.69 -10.76 16.94
C VAL A 96 -4.24 -9.34 17.02
N SER A 97 -3.40 -8.34 17.32
CA SER A 97 -3.81 -6.93 17.36
C SER A 97 -4.27 -6.44 15.99
N ARG A 98 -3.54 -6.81 14.93
CA ARG A 98 -3.89 -6.46 13.54
C ARG A 98 -5.18 -7.15 13.11
N LEU A 99 -5.35 -8.42 13.48
CA LEU A 99 -6.56 -9.18 13.19
C LEU A 99 -7.79 -8.57 13.87
N LEU A 100 -7.70 -8.22 15.15
CA LEU A 100 -8.80 -7.58 15.86
C LEU A 100 -9.16 -6.22 15.26
N ALA A 101 -8.16 -5.40 14.92
CA ALA A 101 -8.38 -4.12 14.24
C ALA A 101 -9.11 -4.32 12.89
N TYR A 102 -8.72 -5.32 12.11
CA TYR A 102 -9.42 -5.68 10.87
C TYR A 102 -10.88 -6.08 11.12
N LEU A 103 -11.14 -6.96 12.09
CA LEU A 103 -12.50 -7.43 12.39
C LEU A 103 -13.41 -6.28 12.85
N ILE A 104 -12.89 -5.36 13.66
CA ILE A 104 -13.62 -4.16 14.09
C ILE A 104 -13.95 -3.28 12.88
N ALA A 105 -12.97 -2.99 12.02
CA ALA A 105 -13.18 -2.18 10.81
C ALA A 105 -14.15 -2.84 9.83
N PHE A 106 -14.06 -4.17 9.66
CA PHE A 106 -14.97 -4.93 8.84
C PHE A 106 -16.40 -4.85 9.37
N PHE A 107 -16.59 -5.05 10.67
CA PHE A 107 -17.92 -4.97 11.29
C PHE A 107 -18.52 -3.57 11.20
N ASP A 108 -17.72 -2.51 11.42
CA ASP A 108 -18.14 -1.12 11.20
C ASP A 108 -18.62 -0.89 9.76
N TYR A 109 -17.91 -1.42 8.75
CA TYR A 109 -18.30 -1.30 7.34
C TYR A 109 -19.62 -2.00 7.03
N VAL A 110 -19.89 -3.14 7.66
CA VAL A 110 -21.15 -3.88 7.51
C VAL A 110 -22.29 -3.11 8.18
N VAL A 111 -22.11 -2.71 9.45
CA VAL A 111 -23.15 -2.06 10.26
C VAL A 111 -23.48 -0.66 9.74
N SER A 112 -22.48 0.11 9.31
CA SER A 112 -22.68 1.44 8.70
C SER A 112 -23.34 1.39 7.32
N GLY A 113 -23.51 0.20 6.74
CA GLY A 113 -24.01 0.00 5.38
C GLY A 113 -23.01 0.37 4.28
N THR A 114 -21.79 0.77 4.64
CA THR A 114 -20.72 1.14 3.72
C THR A 114 -20.36 -0.01 2.78
N MET A 115 -20.32 -1.24 3.28
CA MET A 115 -20.09 -2.43 2.47
C MET A 115 -21.13 -2.57 1.35
N PHE A 116 -22.42 -2.44 1.66
CA PHE A 116 -23.48 -2.57 0.65
C PHE A 116 -23.43 -1.45 -0.40
N ARG A 117 -23.10 -0.22 0.01
CA ARG A 117 -22.87 0.89 -0.94
C ARG A 117 -21.70 0.62 -1.87
N PHE A 118 -20.61 0.03 -1.37
CA PHE A 118 -19.49 -0.42 -2.21
C PHE A 118 -19.93 -1.47 -3.23
N PHE A 119 -20.66 -2.50 -2.81
CA PHE A 119 -21.17 -3.52 -3.73
C PHE A 119 -22.12 -2.95 -4.79
N ALA A 120 -22.99 -2.03 -4.41
CA ALA A 120 -23.91 -1.37 -5.34
C ALA A 120 -23.17 -0.51 -6.38
N THR A 121 -22.06 0.12 -5.99
CA THR A 121 -21.29 1.02 -6.87
C THR A 121 -20.34 0.25 -7.79
N ASN A 122 -19.57 -0.68 -7.23
CA ASN A 122 -18.60 -1.48 -7.99
C ASN A 122 -18.32 -2.81 -7.27
N TRP A 123 -19.11 -3.82 -7.62
CA TRP A 123 -19.00 -5.15 -7.02
C TRP A 123 -17.63 -5.80 -7.20
N ARG A 124 -16.93 -5.57 -8.33
CA ARG A 124 -15.59 -6.11 -8.57
C ARG A 124 -14.58 -5.54 -7.57
N PHE A 125 -14.66 -4.24 -7.30
CA PHE A 125 -13.81 -3.60 -6.31
C PHE A 125 -14.15 -4.07 -4.89
N ALA A 126 -15.43 -4.26 -4.59
CA ALA A 126 -15.88 -4.77 -3.30
C ALA A 126 -15.38 -6.19 -2.99
N LEU A 127 -15.11 -7.03 -4.00
CA LEU A 127 -14.51 -8.35 -3.79
C LEU A 127 -13.10 -8.28 -3.20
N TYR A 128 -12.30 -7.26 -3.56
CA TYR A 128 -10.98 -7.06 -2.94
C TYR A 128 -11.08 -6.78 -1.45
N PHE A 129 -12.14 -6.07 -1.02
CA PHE A 129 -12.42 -5.83 0.39
C PHE A 129 -12.79 -7.13 1.13
N LEU A 130 -13.48 -8.06 0.46
CA LEU A 130 -13.91 -9.33 1.04
C LEU A 130 -12.80 -10.39 1.10
N TYR A 131 -11.74 -10.22 0.30
CA TYR A 131 -10.64 -11.19 0.21
C TYR A 131 -10.05 -11.60 1.57
N PRO A 132 -9.69 -10.68 2.50
CA PRO A 132 -9.12 -11.09 3.78
C PRO A 132 -10.11 -11.88 4.66
N LEU A 133 -11.41 -11.59 4.58
CA LEU A 133 -12.45 -12.34 5.30
C LEU A 133 -12.56 -13.77 4.76
N VAL A 134 -12.57 -13.91 3.42
CA VAL A 134 -12.61 -15.23 2.77
C VAL A 134 -11.38 -16.05 3.15
N MET A 135 -10.19 -15.45 3.12
CA MET A 135 -8.96 -16.12 3.54
C MET A 135 -9.01 -16.58 5.00
N LEU A 136 -9.49 -15.72 5.91
CA LEU A 136 -9.67 -16.09 7.30
C LEU A 136 -10.63 -17.28 7.47
N GLY A 137 -11.74 -17.28 6.73
CA GLY A 137 -12.68 -18.40 6.68
C GLY A 137 -12.01 -19.69 6.20
N LEU A 138 -11.18 -19.62 5.17
CA LEU A 138 -10.41 -20.78 4.67
C LEU A 138 -9.42 -21.30 5.71
N PHE A 139 -8.71 -20.44 6.44
CA PHE A 139 -7.77 -20.88 7.48
C PHE A 139 -8.46 -21.59 8.65
N VAL A 140 -9.63 -21.10 9.06
CA VAL A 140 -10.48 -21.78 10.05
C VAL A 140 -11.00 -23.10 9.51
N TRP A 141 -11.39 -23.13 8.23
CA TRP A 141 -11.86 -24.35 7.58
C TRP A 141 -10.78 -25.43 7.51
N PHE A 142 -9.55 -25.07 7.13
CA PHE A 142 -8.41 -26.00 7.16
C PHE A 142 -8.10 -26.51 8.57
N GLY A 143 -8.09 -25.64 9.58
CA GLY A 143 -7.91 -26.08 10.97
C GLY A 143 -9.03 -27.00 11.45
N THR A 144 -10.27 -26.78 11.00
CA THR A 144 -11.42 -27.65 11.29
C THR A 144 -11.27 -29.02 10.62
N ILE A 145 -10.77 -29.08 9.39
CA ILE A 145 -10.44 -30.34 8.72
C ILE A 145 -9.34 -31.08 9.49
N THR A 146 -8.27 -30.39 9.87
CA THR A 146 -7.19 -30.97 10.68
C THR A 146 -7.72 -31.53 11.99
N TYR A 147 -8.55 -30.76 12.71
CA TYR A 147 -9.21 -31.24 13.92
C TYR A 147 -9.96 -32.56 13.66
N ARG A 148 -10.80 -32.60 12.61
CA ARG A 148 -11.60 -33.79 12.30
C ARG A 148 -10.74 -35.00 11.93
N LEU A 149 -9.69 -34.80 11.14
CA LEU A 149 -8.78 -35.88 10.73
C LEU A 149 -8.00 -36.43 11.93
N VAL A 150 -7.47 -35.56 12.80
CA VAL A 150 -6.71 -35.99 13.99
C VAL A 150 -7.62 -36.66 15.02
N HIS A 151 -8.83 -36.13 15.20
CA HIS A 151 -9.82 -36.74 16.08
C HIS A 151 -10.24 -38.14 15.61
N TRP A 152 -10.27 -38.37 14.29
CA TRP A 152 -10.60 -39.68 13.72
C TRP A 152 -9.55 -40.76 13.99
N ILE A 153 -8.32 -40.37 14.35
CA ILE A 153 -7.21 -41.29 14.68
C ILE A 153 -7.29 -41.75 16.15
N GLU A 154 -8.24 -41.24 16.95
CA GLU A 154 -8.47 -41.64 18.34
C GLU A 154 -7.22 -41.56 19.24
N LEU A 155 -6.40 -40.51 19.07
CA LEU A 155 -5.19 -40.33 19.85
C LEU A 155 -5.49 -40.21 21.37
N PRO A 156 -4.60 -40.74 22.24
CA PRO A 156 -4.74 -40.61 23.68
C PRO A 156 -4.63 -39.13 24.08
N GLY A 157 -5.64 -38.61 24.79
CA GLY A 157 -5.75 -37.18 25.12
C GLY A 157 -7.09 -36.55 24.74
N GLY A 158 -8.02 -37.30 24.14
CA GLY A 158 -9.37 -36.84 23.83
C GLY A 158 -9.38 -35.67 22.84
N PRO A 159 -10.33 -34.72 22.94
CA PRO A 159 -10.47 -33.63 21.96
C PRO A 159 -9.39 -32.55 22.07
N LEU A 160 -8.53 -32.60 23.09
CA LEU A 160 -7.49 -31.58 23.33
C LEU A 160 -6.40 -31.59 22.26
N LEU A 161 -5.84 -32.77 21.93
CA LEU A 161 -4.79 -32.88 20.92
C LEU A 161 -5.29 -32.51 19.50
N PRO A 162 -6.44 -33.01 19.04
CA PRO A 162 -7.04 -32.53 17.79
C PRO A 162 -7.31 -31.02 17.80
N GLY A 163 -7.75 -30.46 18.92
CA GLY A 163 -8.00 -29.03 19.10
C GLY A 163 -6.74 -28.19 18.90
N LEU A 164 -5.65 -28.56 19.57
CA LEU A 164 -4.36 -27.90 19.43
C LEU A 164 -3.81 -28.02 18.01
N ALA A 165 -3.94 -29.17 17.36
CA ALA A 165 -3.51 -29.37 15.98
C ALA A 165 -4.29 -28.48 15.01
N GLY A 166 -5.62 -28.39 15.15
CA GLY A 166 -6.45 -27.50 14.34
C GLY A 166 -6.09 -26.03 14.54
N LEU A 167 -5.93 -25.58 15.78
CA LEU A 167 -5.51 -24.21 16.10
C LEU A 167 -4.13 -23.88 15.54
N ALA A 168 -3.18 -24.82 15.64
CA ALA A 168 -1.83 -24.65 15.09
C ALA A 168 -1.86 -24.47 13.58
N VAL A 169 -2.65 -25.26 12.84
CA VAL A 169 -2.81 -25.12 11.38
C VAL A 169 -3.47 -23.80 11.02
N THR A 170 -4.56 -23.42 11.69
CA THR A 170 -5.22 -22.12 11.44
C THR A 170 -4.27 -20.96 11.68
N TYR A 171 -3.50 -20.98 12.77
CA TYR A 171 -2.53 -19.93 13.08
C TYR A 171 -1.35 -19.91 12.11
N ALA A 172 -0.81 -21.07 11.75
CA ALA A 172 0.33 -21.18 10.84
C ALA A 172 0.00 -20.73 9.41
N LEU A 173 -1.22 -20.99 8.94
CA LEU A 173 -1.68 -20.53 7.62
C LEU A 173 -2.02 -19.04 7.60
N GLY A 174 -2.48 -18.49 8.73
CA GLY A 174 -2.91 -17.10 8.83
C GLY A 174 -1.81 -16.08 9.11
N ARG A 175 -0.63 -16.52 9.58
CA ARG A 175 0.52 -15.67 9.90
C ARG A 175 1.44 -15.48 8.71
#